data_AF-A0A357NGI9-F1
#
_entry.id   AF-A0A357NGI9-F1
#
_cell.length_a   1.000
_cell.length_b   1.000
_cell.length_c   1.000
_cell.angle_alpha   90.00
_cell.angle_beta   90.00
_cell.angle_gamma   90.00
#
_symmetry.space_group_name_H-M   'P 1'
#
loop_
_entity.id
_entity.type
_entity.pdbx_description
1 polymer ?
#
loop_
_entity_poly.entity_id
_entity_poly.type
_entity_poly.pdbx_seq_one_letter_code
_entity_poly.pdbx_strand_id
1 'polypeptide(L)'
;MNKIGKYGDIIRCIPDYGGFFMQKVRRTERIVAMTKVLTDQPNQLFSLNHFSSLFGTAKSTISEDLGIIKEAVVNYGIGIIETLPGATGGVRYLPYSTTDRIQQLVEQLCIKLTNPERVIPGGFLYMSDILFSPQLMTSVGAIFLTKLAASKPDHILTVETKGIPLAMMTARAFNVPVVMVRRDSRVTEGSSVSINYISGS
;
A
#
# COMPACT_ATOMS: atom_id res chain seq x y z
N MET A 1 -30.04 -31.40 1.94
CA MET A 1 -30.27 -30.14 1.20
C MET A 1 -29.75 -28.98 2.04
N ASN A 2 -28.47 -28.61 1.89
CA ASN A 2 -27.88 -27.49 2.63
C ASN A 2 -27.79 -26.27 1.70
N LYS A 3 -28.38 -25.15 2.15
CA LYS A 3 -28.39 -23.85 1.47
C LYS A 3 -26.96 -23.31 1.34
N ILE A 4 -26.37 -23.44 0.15
CA ILE A 4 -25.20 -22.64 -0.25
C ILE A 4 -25.74 -21.24 -0.54
N GLY A 5 -25.80 -20.40 0.50
CA GLY A 5 -26.41 -19.08 0.47
C GLY A 5 -25.47 -18.00 -0.09
N LYS A 6 -26.03 -17.16 -0.98
CA LYS A 6 -25.63 -15.78 -1.37
C LYS A 6 -24.21 -15.49 -1.92
N TYR A 7 -23.21 -16.33 -1.71
CA TYR A 7 -21.84 -16.09 -2.22
C TYR A 7 -21.49 -16.88 -3.47
N GLY A 8 -22.24 -17.93 -3.80
CA GLY A 8 -22.02 -18.75 -5.00
C GLY A 8 -22.23 -17.99 -6.31
N ASP A 9 -23.09 -16.96 -6.29
CA ASP A 9 -23.40 -16.17 -7.49
C ASP A 9 -22.36 -15.07 -7.77
N ILE A 10 -21.62 -14.60 -6.76
CA ILE A 10 -20.59 -13.56 -6.92
C ILE A 10 -19.32 -14.14 -7.56
N ILE A 11 -18.95 -15.36 -7.20
CA ILE A 11 -17.75 -16.03 -7.75
C ILE A 11 -17.97 -16.40 -9.23
N ARG A 12 -19.21 -16.67 -9.66
CA ARG A 12 -19.56 -16.92 -11.07
C ARG A 12 -19.46 -15.69 -11.98
N CYS A 13 -19.37 -14.49 -11.42
CA CYS A 13 -19.18 -13.25 -12.17
C CYS A 13 -17.70 -12.91 -12.40
N ILE A 14 -16.76 -13.70 -11.86
CA ILE A 14 -15.35 -13.59 -12.18
C ILE A 14 -15.14 -14.48 -13.41
N PRO A 15 -15.00 -13.91 -14.63
CA PRO A 15 -14.73 -14.73 -15.80
C PRO A 15 -13.41 -15.48 -15.58
N ASP A 16 -13.43 -16.79 -15.77
CA ASP A 16 -12.20 -17.56 -15.92
C ASP A 16 -11.39 -16.91 -17.06
N TYR A 17 -10.12 -16.59 -16.82
CA TYR A 17 -9.23 -15.90 -17.76
C TYR A 17 -8.91 -16.72 -19.05
N GLY A 18 -9.73 -17.71 -19.38
CA GLY A 18 -9.68 -18.52 -20.60
C GLY A 18 -10.72 -18.09 -21.62
N GLY A 19 -10.37 -17.12 -22.46
CA GLY A 19 -11.07 -16.85 -23.72
C GLY A 19 -12.08 -15.70 -23.67
N PHE A 20 -11.59 -14.46 -23.74
CA PHE A 20 -12.46 -13.30 -23.99
C PHE A 20 -12.61 -13.07 -25.50
N PHE A 21 -13.82 -13.29 -26.02
CA PHE A 21 -14.20 -12.79 -27.34
C PHE A 21 -14.14 -11.25 -27.33
N MET A 22 -13.47 -10.72 -28.34
CA MET A 22 -12.99 -9.36 -28.51
C MET A 22 -14.11 -8.31 -28.60
N GLN A 23 -14.68 -7.89 -27.46
CA GLN A 23 -15.30 -6.57 -27.35
C GLN A 23 -14.27 -5.54 -26.91
N LYS A 24 -14.23 -4.40 -27.62
CA LYS A 24 -13.39 -3.26 -27.26
C LYS A 24 -13.77 -2.77 -25.87
N VAL A 25 -12.87 -2.96 -24.90
CA VAL A 25 -13.08 -2.56 -23.49
C VAL A 25 -13.44 -1.08 -23.44
N ARG A 26 -14.50 -0.73 -22.70
CA ARG A 26 -14.96 0.66 -22.63
C ARG A 26 -13.95 1.52 -21.88
N ARG A 27 -13.89 2.82 -22.20
CA ARG A 27 -12.97 3.76 -21.55
C ARG A 27 -13.10 3.73 -20.02
N THR A 28 -14.34 3.78 -19.53
CA THR A 28 -14.64 3.75 -18.09
C THR A 28 -14.11 2.48 -17.42
N GLU A 29 -14.26 1.32 -18.06
CA GLU A 29 -13.76 0.04 -17.53
C GLU A 29 -12.24 0.05 -17.43
N ARG A 30 -11.54 0.53 -18.47
CA ARG A 30 -10.08 0.67 -18.45
C ARG A 30 -9.63 1.60 -17.33
N ILE A 31 -10.27 2.76 -17.17
CA ILE A 31 -9.92 3.74 -16.13
C ILE A 31 -10.08 3.12 -14.74
N VAL A 32 -11.20 2.44 -14.47
CA VAL A 32 -11.45 1.76 -13.19
C VAL A 32 -10.39 0.68 -12.93
N ALA A 33 -10.13 -0.17 -13.93
CA ALA A 33 -9.16 -1.25 -13.83
C ALA A 33 -7.73 -0.73 -13.59
N MET A 34 -7.27 0.26 -14.38
CA MET A 34 -5.94 0.85 -14.21
C MET A 34 -5.79 1.53 -12.84
N THR A 35 -6.80 2.28 -12.40
CA THR A 35 -6.79 2.91 -11.08
C THR A 35 -6.63 1.86 -9.98
N LYS A 36 -7.36 0.75 -10.07
CA LYS A 36 -7.28 -0.34 -9.10
C LYS A 36 -5.90 -1.01 -9.10
N VAL A 37 -5.37 -1.37 -10.27
CA VAL A 37 -4.04 -1.99 -10.40
C VAL A 37 -2.95 -1.07 -9.82
N LEU A 38 -2.96 0.21 -10.18
CA LEU A 38 -1.97 1.18 -9.72
C LEU A 38 -2.03 1.40 -8.20
N THR A 39 -3.23 1.52 -7.62
CA THR A 39 -3.39 1.80 -6.18
C THR A 39 -3.16 0.57 -5.29
N ASP A 40 -3.37 -0.63 -5.82
CA ASP A 40 -3.08 -1.88 -5.12
C ASP A 40 -1.58 -2.16 -5.03
N GLN A 41 -0.82 -1.72 -6.04
CA GLN A 41 0.62 -1.89 -6.17
C GLN A 41 1.32 -0.51 -6.19
N PRO A 42 1.30 0.23 -5.06
CA PRO A 42 1.94 1.54 -4.99
C PRO A 42 3.43 1.41 -5.27
N ASN A 43 4.01 2.48 -5.82
CA ASN A 43 5.41 2.62 -6.21
C ASN A 43 5.95 1.56 -7.20
N GLN A 44 5.10 0.68 -7.72
CA GLN A 44 5.44 -0.26 -8.78
C GLN A 44 5.31 0.40 -10.15
N LEU A 45 6.33 0.22 -10.99
CA LEU A 45 6.35 0.75 -12.35
C LEU A 45 5.65 -0.20 -13.33
N PHE A 46 4.62 0.29 -14.02
CA PHE A 46 3.93 -0.42 -15.08
C PHE A 46 4.24 0.23 -16.43
N SER A 47 4.67 -0.56 -17.41
CA SER A 47 4.85 -0.05 -18.77
C SER A 47 3.49 0.25 -19.42
N LEU A 48 3.45 1.19 -20.36
CA LEU A 48 2.23 1.43 -21.17
C LEU A 48 1.86 0.20 -22.00
N ASN A 49 2.85 -0.63 -22.36
CA ASN A 49 2.62 -1.92 -23.04
C ASN A 49 1.79 -2.86 -22.18
N HIS A 50 2.04 -2.92 -20.88
CA HIS A 50 1.28 -3.78 -19.97
C HIS A 50 -0.23 -3.51 -20.08
N PHE A 51 -0.65 -2.25 -19.96
CA PHE A 51 -2.06 -1.87 -20.08
C PHE A 51 -2.58 -1.93 -21.53
N SER A 52 -1.76 -1.55 -22.51
CA SER A 52 -2.12 -1.64 -23.94
C SER A 52 -2.44 -3.07 -24.35
N SER A 53 -1.63 -4.04 -23.93
CA SER A 53 -1.86 -5.48 -24.15
C SER A 53 -3.05 -5.99 -23.34
N LEU A 54 -3.19 -5.57 -22.08
CA LEU A 54 -4.29 -5.99 -21.20
C LEU A 54 -5.66 -5.61 -21.77
N PHE A 55 -5.79 -4.44 -22.39
CA PHE A 55 -7.08 -3.95 -22.91
C PHE A 55 -7.23 -4.04 -24.43
N GLY A 56 -6.19 -4.47 -25.16
CA GLY A 56 -6.20 -4.50 -26.63
C GLY A 56 -6.33 -3.12 -27.27
N THR A 57 -5.71 -2.08 -26.69
CA THR A 57 -5.81 -0.69 -27.16
C THR A 57 -4.44 -0.06 -27.42
N ALA A 58 -4.38 0.99 -28.24
CA ALA A 58 -3.14 1.71 -28.52
C ALA A 58 -2.55 2.39 -27.26
N LYS A 59 -1.23 2.55 -27.20
CA LYS A 59 -0.55 3.23 -26.07
C LYS A 59 -0.99 4.69 -25.90
N SER A 60 -1.31 5.39 -26.99
CA SER A 60 -1.84 6.75 -26.94
C SER A 60 -3.17 6.82 -26.18
N THR A 61 -4.08 5.86 -26.43
CA THR A 61 -5.34 5.73 -25.69
C THR A 61 -5.09 5.47 -24.20
N ILE A 62 -4.12 4.62 -23.86
CA ILE A 62 -3.73 4.39 -22.45
C ILE A 62 -3.19 5.67 -21.82
N SER A 63 -2.34 6.43 -22.52
CA SER A 63 -1.80 7.70 -22.02
C SER A 63 -2.90 8.73 -21.74
N GLU A 64 -3.92 8.83 -22.62
CA GLU A 64 -5.08 9.71 -22.41
C GLU A 64 -5.88 9.29 -21.18
N ASP A 65 -6.11 7.99 -21.00
CA ASP A 65 -6.83 7.47 -19.83
C ASP A 65 -6.04 7.70 -18.53
N LEU A 66 -4.71 7.50 -18.55
CA LEU A 66 -3.82 7.81 -17.43
C LEU A 66 -3.79 9.31 -17.10
N GLY A 67 -3.96 10.19 -18.09
CA GLY A 67 -4.13 11.62 -17.87
C GLY A 67 -5.34 11.93 -16.99
N ILE A 68 -6.49 11.33 -17.29
CA ILE A 68 -7.71 11.46 -16.46
C ILE A 68 -7.48 10.92 -15.06
N ILE A 69 -6.87 9.73 -14.93
CA ILE A 69 -6.58 9.13 -13.62
C ILE A 69 -5.65 10.04 -12.82
N LYS A 70 -4.61 10.58 -13.44
CA LYS A 70 -3.66 11.49 -12.79
C LYS A 70 -4.36 12.74 -12.23
N GLU A 71 -5.18 13.40 -13.04
CA GLU A 71 -5.94 14.57 -12.61
C GLU A 71 -6.89 14.24 -11.46
N ALA A 72 -7.66 13.16 -11.57
CA ALA A 72 -8.56 12.74 -10.50
C ALA A 72 -7.81 12.42 -9.19
N VAL A 73 -6.75 11.63 -9.27
CA VAL A 73 -5.95 11.23 -8.11
C VAL A 73 -5.37 12.45 -7.38
N VAL A 74 -4.86 13.45 -8.12
CA VAL A 74 -4.33 14.68 -7.53
C VAL A 74 -5.44 15.57 -6.97
N ASN A 75 -6.51 15.81 -7.72
CA ASN A 75 -7.60 16.73 -7.32
C ASN A 75 -8.33 16.29 -6.04
N TYR A 76 -8.43 14.98 -5.80
CA TYR A 76 -9.01 14.42 -4.58
C TYR A 76 -7.94 14.11 -3.50
N GLY A 77 -6.67 14.44 -3.75
CA GLY A 77 -5.51 14.23 -2.88
C GLY A 77 -5.19 12.76 -2.58
N ILE A 78 -5.65 11.84 -3.42
CA ILE A 78 -5.51 10.38 -3.23
C ILE A 78 -4.05 9.95 -3.39
N GLY A 79 -3.24 10.74 -4.09
CA GLY A 79 -1.80 10.53 -4.25
C GLY A 79 -1.31 11.22 -5.51
N ILE A 80 -0.32 10.61 -6.18
CA ILE A 80 0.25 11.12 -7.43
C ILE A 80 0.39 9.96 -8.42
N ILE A 81 0.03 10.20 -9.67
CA ILE A 81 0.43 9.34 -10.80
C ILE A 81 1.67 9.95 -11.44
N GLU A 82 2.79 9.24 -11.34
CA GLU A 82 4.06 9.65 -11.91
C GLU A 82 4.33 8.88 -13.20
N THR A 83 4.75 9.60 -14.24
CA THR A 83 5.18 9.02 -15.51
C THR A 83 6.70 9.14 -15.62
N LEU A 84 7.37 8.01 -15.78
CA LEU A 84 8.80 7.96 -16.07
C LEU A 84 9.00 7.79 -17.59
N PRO A 85 9.70 8.72 -18.27
CA PRO A 85 9.95 8.63 -19.70
C PRO A 85 10.97 7.52 -20.05
N GLY A 86 11.03 7.16 -21.33
CA GLY A 86 12.02 6.22 -21.88
C GLY A 86 11.46 4.85 -22.27
N ALA A 87 12.28 4.03 -22.93
CA ALA A 87 11.88 2.72 -23.45
C ALA A 87 11.52 1.71 -22.34
N THR A 88 12.19 1.83 -21.18
CA THR A 88 11.89 1.10 -19.94
C THR A 88 11.05 1.94 -18.96
N GLY A 89 10.53 3.07 -19.44
CA GLY A 89 9.67 3.96 -18.68
C GLY A 89 8.28 3.35 -18.45
N GLY A 90 7.43 4.13 -17.81
CA GLY A 90 6.11 3.66 -17.44
C GLY A 90 5.38 4.63 -16.54
N VAL A 91 4.40 4.10 -15.84
CA VAL A 91 3.57 4.84 -14.89
C VAL A 91 3.57 4.12 -13.54
N ARG A 92 3.58 4.87 -12.46
CA ARG A 92 3.40 4.35 -11.10
C ARG A 92 2.52 5.28 -10.27
N TYR A 93 1.85 4.71 -9.28
CA TYR A 93 1.11 5.46 -8.28
C TYR A 93 1.97 5.65 -7.03
N LEU A 94 2.00 6.86 -6.51
CA LEU A 94 2.69 7.21 -5.27
C LEU A 94 1.63 7.67 -4.26
N PRO A 95 1.48 6.98 -3.10
CA PRO A 95 0.48 7.31 -2.09
C PRO A 95 0.92 8.53 -1.25
N TYR A 96 1.16 9.66 -1.89
CA TYR A 96 1.49 10.90 -1.20
C TYR A 96 0.28 11.44 -0.44
N SER A 97 0.52 11.81 0.82
CA SER A 97 -0.47 12.44 1.69
C SER A 97 -0.28 13.96 1.67
N THR A 98 -1.37 14.71 1.56
CA THR A 98 -1.33 16.17 1.71
C THR A 98 -1.02 16.57 3.15
N THR A 99 -0.39 17.72 3.36
CA THR A 99 -0.08 18.23 4.70
C THR A 99 -1.30 18.24 5.63
N ASP A 100 -2.46 18.66 5.12
CA ASP A 100 -3.70 18.70 5.90
C ASP A 100 -4.16 17.31 6.35
N ARG A 101 -4.06 16.29 5.47
CA ARG A 101 -4.40 14.91 5.83
C ARG A 101 -3.45 14.33 6.88
N ILE A 102 -2.17 14.64 6.76
CA ILE A 102 -1.17 14.25 7.77
C ILE A 102 -1.53 14.87 9.12
N GLN A 103 -1.80 16.18 9.14
CA GLN A 103 -2.16 16.91 10.35
C GLN A 103 -3.41 16.32 11.00
N GLN A 104 -4.48 16.11 10.22
CA GLN A 104 -5.73 15.51 10.70
C GLN A 104 -5.51 14.11 11.30
N LEU A 105 -4.71 13.26 10.66
CA LEU A 105 -4.43 11.92 11.17
C LEU A 105 -3.63 11.97 12.47
N VAL A 106 -2.62 12.85 12.55
CA VAL A 106 -1.81 13.04 13.76
C VAL A 106 -2.68 13.53 14.92
N GLU A 107 -3.55 14.51 14.68
CA GLU A 107 -4.50 15.01 15.70
C GLU A 107 -5.45 13.91 16.18
N GLN A 108 -6.00 13.11 15.27
CA GLN A 108 -6.83 11.95 15.64
C GLN A 108 -6.07 10.93 16.49
N LEU A 109 -4.79 10.68 16.18
CA LEU A 109 -3.93 9.81 16.99
C LEU A 109 -3.68 10.42 18.37
N CYS A 110 -3.35 11.71 18.46
CA CYS A 110 -3.14 12.42 19.73
C CYS A 110 -4.37 12.31 20.63
N ILE A 111 -5.57 12.59 20.10
CA ILE A 111 -6.83 12.45 20.82
C ILE A 111 -7.01 11.03 21.36
N LYS A 112 -6.80 10.01 20.51
CA LYS A 112 -6.90 8.59 20.94
C LYS A 112 -5.91 8.27 22.04
N LEU A 113 -4.66 8.69 21.89
CA LEU A 113 -3.56 8.39 22.82
C LEU A 113 -3.66 9.12 24.15
N THR A 114 -4.41 10.23 24.21
CA THR A 114 -4.62 11.02 25.44
C THR A 114 -5.67 10.40 26.37
N ASN A 115 -6.39 9.35 25.93
CA ASN A 115 -7.35 8.65 26.78
C ASN A 115 -6.63 8.03 28.01
N PRO A 116 -6.97 8.44 29.25
CA PRO A 116 -6.31 7.94 30.47
C PRO A 116 -6.49 6.43 30.69
N GLU A 117 -7.54 5.81 30.16
CA GLU A 117 -7.75 4.35 30.23
C GLU A 117 -6.66 3.54 29.50
N ARG A 118 -5.86 4.19 28.65
CA ARG A 118 -4.75 3.55 27.95
C ARG A 118 -3.50 3.41 28.83
N VAL A 119 -3.42 4.08 29.97
CA VAL A 119 -2.27 3.97 30.87
C VAL A 119 -2.27 2.59 31.51
N ILE A 120 -1.18 1.85 31.34
CA ILE A 120 -0.97 0.53 31.94
C ILE A 120 0.23 0.56 32.91
N PRO A 121 0.37 -0.43 33.81
CA PRO A 121 1.47 -0.47 34.77
C PRO A 121 2.85 -0.30 34.12
N GLY A 122 3.76 0.38 34.82
CA GLY A 122 5.09 0.70 34.29
C GLY A 122 5.15 1.98 33.45
N GLY A 123 4.08 2.77 33.40
CA GLY A 123 4.05 4.04 32.66
C GLY A 123 3.91 3.89 31.15
N PHE A 124 3.43 2.73 30.68
CA PHE A 124 3.22 2.47 29.26
C PHE A 124 1.80 2.83 28.81
N LEU A 125 1.62 2.90 27.49
CA LEU A 125 0.31 3.06 26.85
C LEU A 125 -0.13 1.78 26.12
N TYR A 126 -1.40 1.44 26.25
CA TYR A 126 -2.08 0.46 25.42
C TYR A 126 -2.30 1.02 24.01
N MET A 127 -1.61 0.42 23.03
CA MET A 127 -1.60 0.85 21.62
C MET A 127 -2.02 -0.24 20.63
N SER A 128 -2.39 -1.44 21.09
CA SER A 128 -2.62 -2.58 20.20
C SER A 128 -3.77 -2.34 19.21
N ASP A 129 -4.86 -1.72 19.65
CA ASP A 129 -5.99 -1.35 18.79
C ASP A 129 -5.60 -0.35 17.68
N ILE A 130 -4.63 0.54 17.97
CA ILE A 130 -4.10 1.51 17.01
C ILE A 130 -3.15 0.82 16.02
N LEU A 131 -2.15 0.11 16.53
CA LEU A 131 -1.09 -0.48 15.72
C LEU A 131 -1.60 -1.62 14.82
N PHE A 132 -2.62 -2.36 15.26
CA PHE A 132 -3.17 -3.47 14.48
C PHE A 132 -4.41 -3.07 13.65
N SER A 133 -4.64 -1.78 13.41
CA SER A 133 -5.65 -1.29 12.47
C SER A 133 -5.06 -1.16 11.06
N PRO A 134 -5.43 -2.01 10.08
CA PRO A 134 -4.84 -1.98 8.74
C PRO A 134 -5.11 -0.67 7.99
N GLN A 135 -6.31 -0.10 8.13
CA GLN A 135 -6.68 1.15 7.49
C GLN A 135 -5.83 2.30 8.02
N LEU A 136 -5.66 2.37 9.35
CA LEU A 136 -4.83 3.39 9.97
C LEU A 136 -3.36 3.23 9.59
N MET A 137 -2.82 2.01 9.68
CA MET A 137 -1.41 1.75 9.32
C MET A 137 -1.13 1.97 7.83
N THR A 138 -2.10 1.72 6.94
CA THR A 138 -1.98 2.07 5.52
C THR A 138 -1.78 3.58 5.35
N SER A 139 -2.60 4.38 6.03
CA SER A 139 -2.46 5.84 6.02
C SER A 139 -1.14 6.27 6.64
N VAL A 140 -0.73 5.68 7.77
CA VAL A 140 0.57 6.00 8.38
C VAL A 140 1.73 5.64 7.44
N GLY A 141 1.68 4.49 6.77
CA GLY A 141 2.69 4.10 5.77
C GLY A 141 2.81 5.09 4.61
N ALA A 142 1.68 5.62 4.13
CA ALA A 142 1.65 6.71 3.15
C ALA A 142 2.30 8.01 3.67
N ILE A 143 2.14 8.33 4.96
CA ILE A 143 2.83 9.46 5.61
C ILE A 143 4.34 9.22 5.65
N PHE A 144 4.79 8.03 6.03
CA PHE A 144 6.21 7.67 6.00
C PHE A 144 6.80 7.82 4.60
N LEU A 145 6.11 7.33 3.56
CA LEU A 145 6.52 7.58 2.17
C LEU A 145 6.61 9.07 1.87
N THR A 146 5.59 9.84 2.24
CA THR A 146 5.54 11.27 1.98
C THR A 146 6.72 12.02 2.60
N LYS A 147 7.07 11.68 3.85
CA LYS A 147 8.14 12.36 4.60
C LYS A 147 9.54 11.84 4.27
N LEU A 148 9.66 10.58 3.85
CA LEU A 148 10.95 9.91 3.67
C LEU A 148 11.23 9.51 2.22
N ALA A 149 10.44 9.94 1.24
CA ALA A 149 10.63 9.59 -0.17
C ALA A 149 12.05 9.85 -0.69
N ALA A 150 12.71 10.92 -0.21
CA ALA A 150 14.07 11.28 -0.58
C ALA A 150 15.12 10.23 -0.17
N SER A 151 14.85 9.45 0.88
CA SER A 151 15.77 8.43 1.39
C SER A 151 15.93 7.21 0.48
N LYS A 152 14.94 6.95 -0.41
CA LYS A 152 14.94 5.82 -1.35
C LYS A 152 15.42 4.52 -0.71
N PRO A 153 14.75 4.05 0.37
CA PRO A 153 15.21 2.88 1.10
C PRO A 153 15.09 1.64 0.22
N ASP A 154 16.03 0.70 0.36
CA ASP A 154 15.92 -0.62 -0.27
C ASP A 154 15.08 -1.60 0.58
N HIS A 155 14.97 -1.33 1.88
CA HIS A 155 14.33 -2.19 2.88
C HIS A 155 13.71 -1.35 3.99
N ILE A 156 12.63 -1.84 4.62
CA ILE A 156 12.12 -1.30 5.89
C ILE A 156 12.44 -2.29 7.01
N LEU A 157 13.18 -1.85 8.01
CA LEU A 157 13.56 -2.67 9.16
C LEU A 157 12.68 -2.39 10.37
N THR A 158 12.33 -3.43 11.12
CA THR A 158 11.67 -3.29 12.43
C THR A 158 12.08 -4.41 13.38
N VAL A 159 11.85 -4.21 14.69
CA VAL A 159 12.01 -5.24 15.71
C VAL A 159 10.64 -5.77 16.09
N GLU A 160 10.53 -7.09 16.27
CA GLU A 160 9.28 -7.71 16.70
C GLU A 160 8.78 -7.16 18.06
N THR A 161 7.47 -7.13 18.32
CA THR A 161 6.35 -7.54 17.44
C THR A 161 5.48 -6.35 17.02
N LYS A 162 5.35 -5.35 17.89
CA LYS A 162 4.41 -4.23 17.74
C LYS A 162 4.74 -3.30 16.56
N GLY A 163 5.99 -3.26 16.10
CA GLY A 163 6.41 -2.47 14.94
C GLY A 163 6.07 -3.08 13.58
N ILE A 164 5.74 -4.38 13.53
CA ILE A 164 5.52 -5.13 12.29
C ILE A 164 4.38 -4.54 11.44
N PRO A 165 3.18 -4.23 11.97
CA PRO A 165 2.09 -3.70 11.14
C PRO A 165 2.46 -2.38 10.45
N LEU A 166 3.13 -1.48 11.18
CA LEU A 166 3.61 -0.21 10.64
C LEU A 166 4.68 -0.45 9.57
N ALA A 167 5.67 -1.29 9.86
CA ALA A 167 6.74 -1.62 8.92
C ALA A 167 6.18 -2.21 7.61
N MET A 168 5.23 -3.13 7.70
CA MET A 168 4.56 -3.73 6.55
C MET A 168 3.85 -2.70 5.67
N MET A 169 3.11 -1.77 6.27
CA MET A 169 2.36 -0.77 5.49
C MET A 169 3.28 0.32 4.91
N THR A 170 4.33 0.70 5.62
CA THR A 170 5.38 1.57 5.10
C THR A 170 6.12 0.91 3.93
N ALA A 171 6.53 -0.35 4.10
CA ALA A 171 7.23 -1.12 3.06
C ALA A 171 6.37 -1.32 1.83
N ARG A 172 5.06 -1.58 2.01
CA ARG A 172 4.08 -1.58 0.92
C ARG A 172 4.07 -0.25 0.19
N ALA A 173 3.97 0.88 0.90
CA ALA A 173 3.95 2.20 0.26
C ALA A 173 5.22 2.46 -0.57
N PHE A 174 6.39 2.08 -0.05
CA PHE A 174 7.68 2.19 -0.77
C PHE A 174 7.90 1.11 -1.83
N ASN A 175 7.11 0.04 -1.85
CA ASN A 175 7.30 -1.17 -2.66
C ASN A 175 8.66 -1.84 -2.44
N VAL A 176 9.00 -2.10 -1.18
CA VAL A 176 10.26 -2.73 -0.76
C VAL A 176 10.01 -3.83 0.27
N PRO A 177 10.94 -4.79 0.43
CA PRO A 177 10.81 -5.82 1.46
C PRO A 177 10.92 -5.28 2.90
N VAL A 178 10.33 -6.04 3.82
CA VAL A 178 10.50 -5.83 5.28
C VAL A 178 11.58 -6.76 5.81
N VAL A 179 12.45 -6.22 6.65
CA VAL A 179 13.40 -6.99 7.46
C VAL A 179 12.94 -6.95 8.92
N MET A 180 12.64 -8.13 9.47
CA MET A 180 12.27 -8.27 10.88
C MET A 180 13.48 -8.72 11.68
N VAL A 181 13.88 -7.90 12.65
CA VAL A 181 14.84 -8.29 13.68
C VAL A 181 14.10 -8.99 14.81
N ARG A 182 14.62 -10.15 15.19
CA ARG A 182 14.08 -11.00 16.25
C ARG A 182 14.84 -10.76 17.54
N ARG A 183 14.16 -10.88 18.68
CA ARG A 183 14.80 -10.80 20.00
C ARG A 183 15.48 -12.10 20.38
N ASP A 184 14.89 -13.23 19.96
CA ASP A 184 15.42 -14.56 20.17
C ASP A 184 15.78 -15.21 18.83
N SER A 185 16.99 -15.77 18.74
CA SER A 185 17.38 -16.60 17.60
C SER A 185 16.75 -17.98 17.73
N ARG A 186 16.09 -18.47 16.68
CA ARG A 186 15.78 -19.89 16.54
C ARG A 186 16.89 -20.54 15.72
N VAL A 187 17.40 -21.67 16.19
CA VAL A 187 18.55 -22.42 15.61
C VAL A 187 18.28 -22.90 14.15
N THR A 188 17.08 -22.68 13.62
CA THR A 188 16.64 -23.18 12.31
C THR A 188 16.92 -22.24 11.12
N GLU A 189 17.48 -21.04 11.34
CA GLU A 189 17.63 -20.02 10.27
C GLU A 189 19.06 -19.84 9.73
N GLY A 190 20.01 -20.69 10.15
CA GLY A 190 21.39 -20.65 9.64
C GLY A 190 22.25 -19.55 10.27
N SER A 191 23.18 -18.98 9.51
CA SER A 191 24.13 -17.96 10.00
C SER A 191 23.41 -16.69 10.44
N SER A 192 23.66 -16.24 11.68
CA SER A 192 22.99 -15.09 12.29
C SER A 192 23.97 -14.02 12.79
N VAL A 193 23.57 -12.75 12.69
CA VAL A 193 24.25 -11.62 13.36
C VAL A 193 23.44 -11.24 14.60
N SER A 194 24.10 -11.17 15.76
CA SER A 194 23.48 -10.84 17.04
C SER A 194 24.11 -9.61 17.65
N ILE A 195 23.29 -8.78 18.29
CA ILE A 195 23.71 -7.55 18.95
C ILE A 195 23.05 -7.50 20.32
N ASN A 196 23.83 -7.25 21.36
CA ASN A 196 23.29 -7.04 22.70
C ASN A 196 22.89 -5.58 22.88
N TYR A 197 21.69 -5.34 23.39
CA TYR A 197 21.19 -4.00 23.71
C TYR A 197 20.40 -4.04 25.02
N ILE A 198 20.39 -2.93 25.75
CA ILE A 198 19.57 -2.76 26.95
C ILE A 198 18.26 -2.10 26.52
N SER A 199 17.13 -2.75 26.80
CA SER A 199 15.81 -2.14 26.58
C SER A 199 15.55 -1.13 27.69
N GLY A 200 15.27 0.13 27.34
CA GLY A 200 14.91 1.19 28.28
C GLY A 200 13.44 1.17 28.71
N SER A 201 12.79 0.01 28.59
CA SER A 201 11.40 -0.25 28.96
C SER A 201 11.36 -1.04 30.26
#